data_AF-A0AAD7EB67-F1
#
_entry.id   AF-A0AAD7EB67-F1
#
_cell.length_a   1.000
_cell.length_b   1.000
_cell.length_c   1.000
_cell.angle_alpha   90.00
_cell.angle_beta   90.00
_cell.angle_gamma   90.00
#
_symmetry.space_group_name_H-M   'P 1'
#
loop_
_entity.id
_entity.type
_entity.pdbx_description
1 polymer ?
#
loop_
_entity_poly.entity_id
_entity_poly.type
_entity_poly.pdbx_seq_one_letter_code
_entity_poly.pdbx_strand_id
1 'polypeptide(L)' 'MALVCWHNRVLFLANMHSAGVKQFYVIALVETLFQHIPHDIVGGLLYDVAC' A
#
# COMPACT_ATOMS: atom_id res chain seq x y z
N MET A 1 -5.77 -4.61 -5.20
CA MET A 1 -5.58 -3.44 -4.30
C MET A 1 -4.48 -2.58 -4.87
N ALA A 2 -4.53 -1.26 -4.62
CA ALA A 2 -3.51 -0.32 -5.08
C ALA A 2 -3.01 0.51 -3.91
N LEU A 3 -1.71 0.79 -3.88
CA LEU A 3 -1.13 1.85 -3.06
C LEU A 3 -0.95 3.08 -3.94
N VAL A 4 -1.59 4.17 -3.55
CA VAL A 4 -1.57 5.44 -4.29
C VAL A 4 -0.84 6.50 -3.49
N CYS A 5 -0.13 7.39 -4.19
CA CYS A 5 0.41 8.59 -3.55
C CYS A 5 -0.68 9.67 -3.41
N TRP A 6 -0.36 10.72 -2.66
CA TRP A 6 -1.27 11.86 -2.46
C TRP A 6 -1.68 12.59 -3.75
N HIS A 7 -0.91 12.45 -4.83
CA HIS A 7 -1.26 13.00 -6.15
C HIS A 7 -2.20 12.08 -6.95
N ASN A 8 -2.81 11.09 -6.30
CA ASN A 8 -3.68 10.10 -6.90
C ASN A 8 -2.99 9.29 -8.02
N ARG A 9 -1.67 9.10 -7.92
CA ARG A 9 -0.91 8.24 -8.84
C ARG A 9 -0.67 6.89 -8.17
N VAL A 10 -0.88 5.84 -8.94
CA VAL A 10 -0.61 4.47 -8.51
C VAL A 10 0.89 4.27 -8.37
N LEU A 11 1.34 3.86 -7.19
CA LEU A 11 2.72 3.47 -6.94
C LEU A 11 2.89 1.97 -7.16
N PHE A 12 1.99 1.17 -6.57
CA PHE A 12 2.03 -0.28 -6.64
C PHE A 12 0.63 -0.88 -6.78
N LEU A 13 0.55 -2.00 -7.48
CA LEU A 13 -0.68 -2.77 -7.70
C LEU A 13 -0.47 -4.21 -7.24
N ALA A 14 -1.37 -4.69 -6.39
CA ALA A 14 -1.46 -6.09 -6.02
C ALA A 14 -2.69 -6.71 -6.68
N ASN A 15 -2.47 -7.75 -7.48
CA ASN A 15 -3.54 -8.56 -8.01
C ASN A 15 -4.12 -9.45 -6.90
N MET A 16 -5.41 -9.28 -6.60
CA MET A 16 -6.07 -9.99 -5.52
C MET A 16 -6.97 -11.06 -6.11
N HIS A 17 -6.66 -12.33 -5.84
CA HIS A 17 -7.44 -13.45 -6.36
C HIS A 17 -8.51 -13.95 -5.38
N SER A 18 -8.42 -13.62 -4.08
CA SER A 18 -9.41 -14.01 -3.08
C SER A 18 -9.74 -12.86 -2.12
N ALA A 19 -11.03 -12.71 -1.80
CA ALA A 19 -11.54 -11.63 -0.94
C ALA A 19 -11.18 -11.81 0.55
N GLY A 20 -10.74 -12.98 0.98
CA GLY A 20 -10.42 -13.27 2.38
C GLY A 20 -9.08 -12.72 2.88
N VAL A 21 -8.24 -12.19 1.99
CA VAL A 21 -6.82 -11.87 2.29
C VAL A 21 -6.52 -10.38 2.10
N LYS A 22 -7.55 -9.51 2.13
CA LYS A 22 -7.37 -8.10 1.73
C LYS A 22 -6.35 -7.34 2.57
N GLN A 23 -6.38 -7.53 3.89
CA GLN A 23 -5.49 -6.83 4.82
C GLN A 23 -4.01 -7.20 4.63
N PHE A 24 -3.73 -8.45 4.24
CA PHE A 24 -2.36 -8.90 3.94
C PHE A 24 -1.75 -8.09 2.79
N TYR A 25 -2.52 -7.81 1.74
CA TYR A 25 -2.04 -7.05 0.60
C TYR A 25 -1.68 -5.60 0.96
N VAL A 26 -2.34 -5.01 1.97
CA VAL A 26 -2.00 -3.67 2.48
C VAL A 26 -0.59 -3.68 3.06
N ILE A 27 -0.32 -4.63 3.95
CA ILE A 27 0.98 -4.76 4.62
C ILE A 27 2.07 -5.00 3.56
N ALA A 28 1.83 -5.92 2.63
CA ALA A 28 2.78 -6.21 1.55
C ALA A 28 3.09 -4.97 0.69
N LEU A 29 2.07 -4.17 0.35
CA LEU A 29 2.26 -2.93 -0.41
C LEU A 29 3.05 -1.87 0.38
N VAL A 30 2.81 -1.76 1.69
CA VAL A 30 3.51 -0.82 2.58
C VAL A 30 4.96 -1.24 2.78
N GLU A 31 5.24 -2.53 3.01
CA GLU A 31 6.62 -3.05 3.07
C GLU A 31 7.36 -2.80 1.75
N THR A 32 6.69 -3.02 0.61
CA THR A 32 7.26 -2.73 -0.71
C THR A 32 7.61 -1.25 -0.84
N LEU A 33 6.74 -0.35 -0.35
CA LEU A 33 7.03 1.10 -0.35
C LEU A 33 8.31 1.40 0.43
N PHE A 34 8.46 0.87 1.65
CA PHE A 34 9.62 1.12 2.50
C PHE A 34 10.94 0.61 1.90
N GLN A 35 10.91 -0.40 1.02
CA GLN A 35 12.09 -0.85 0.29
C GLN A 35 12.56 0.13 -0.80
N HIS A 36 11.69 1.04 -1.25
CA HIS A 36 11.95 1.95 -2.38
C HIS A 36 12.10 3.41 -1.97
N ILE A 37 11.93 3.73 -0.69
CA ILE A 37 12.11 5.08 -0.15
C ILE A 37 13.29 5.12 0.83
N PRO A 38 14.04 6.24 0.87
CA PRO A 38 15.05 6.49 1.89
C PRO A 38 14.49 6.36 3.32
N HIS A 39 15.30 5.81 4.24
CA HIS A 39 14.91 5.54 5.62
C HIS A 39 14.73 6.79 6.48
N ASP A 40 15.22 7.94 6.03
CA ASP A 40 15.14 9.24 6.70
C ASP A 40 13.84 10.00 6.38
N ILE A 41 12.96 9.42 5.57
CA ILE A 41 11.68 10.04 5.21
C ILE A 41 10.62 9.77 6.28
N VAL A 42 9.95 10.83 6.70
CA VAL A 42 8.73 10.75 7.51
C VAL A 42 7.53 10.78 6.57
N GLY A 43 6.71 9.74 6.63
CA GLY A 43 5.48 9.62 5.85
C GLY A 43 4.30 9.18 6.70
N GLY A 44 3.09 9.48 6.22
CA GLY A 44 1.83 8.99 6.79
C GLY A 44 1.11 8.07 5.83
N LEU A 45 0.43 7.05 6.35
CA LEU A 45 -0.41 6.13 5.58
C LEU A 45 -1.89 6.36 5.91
N LEU A 46 -2.70 6.58 4.89
CA LEU A 46 -4.16 6.56 5.00
C LEU A 46 -4.64 5.21 4.48
N TYR A 47 -5.33 4.47 5.34
CA TYR A 47 -5.85 3.14 5.02
C TYR A 47 -7.32 3.04 5.43
N ASP A 48 -8.18 2.71 4.47
CA ASP A 48 -9.60 2.44 4.70
C ASP A 48 -9.78 0.97 5.12
N VAL A 49 -10.16 0.76 6.37
CA VAL A 49 -10.33 -0.57 6.99
C VAL A 49 -11.71 -1.18 6.66
N ALA A 50 -12.67 -0.37 6.22
CA ALA A 50 -14.08 -0.78 6.09
C ALA A 50 -14.41 -1.49 4.76
N CYS A 51 -13.44 -1.74 3.88
CA CYS A 51 -13.62 -2.24 2.52
C CYS A 51 -13.21 -3.72 2.32
#